data_AF-A0A2P6W669-F1
#
_entry.id   AF-A0A2P6W669-F1
#
_cell.length_a   1.000
_cell.length_b   1.000
_cell.length_c   1.000
_cell.angle_alpha   90.00
_cell.angle_beta   90.00
_cell.angle_gamma   90.00
#
_symmetry.space_group_name_H-M   'P 1'
#
loop_
_entity.id
_entity.type
_entity.pdbx_description
1 polymer ?
#
loop_
_entity_poly.entity_id
_entity_poly.type
_entity_poly.pdbx_seq_one_letter_code
_entity_poly.pdbx_strand_id
1 'polypeptide(L)' 'MSSNKSKGKKKRLSKAANTAKSAPRWVSLKAFGMDRATKKSIKPRSSRHWRRSDLDE' A
#
# COMPACT_ATOMS: atom_id res chain seq x y z
N MET A 1 11.58 16.42 -14.98
CA MET A 1 10.19 16.87 -15.21
C MET A 1 9.20 15.85 -14.66
N SER A 2 8.55 16.13 -13.51
CA SER A 2 7.64 15.20 -12.81
C SER A 2 6.14 15.47 -13.09
N SER A 3 5.79 16.63 -13.65
CA SER A 3 4.41 17.10 -13.80
C SER A 3 3.65 16.45 -14.98
N ASN A 4 4.28 16.29 -16.14
CA ASN A 4 3.61 15.89 -17.38
C ASN A 4 3.53 14.37 -17.57
N LYS A 5 3.02 13.65 -16.57
CA LYS A 5 2.81 12.19 -16.66
C LYS A 5 1.59 11.88 -17.52
N SER A 6 1.70 10.87 -18.40
CA SER A 6 0.55 10.36 -19.15
C SER A 6 -0.55 9.87 -18.19
N LYS A 7 -1.82 9.89 -18.65
CA LYS A 7 -2.96 9.41 -17.85
C LYS A 7 -2.75 7.96 -17.35
N GLY A 8 -2.19 7.10 -18.21
CA GLY A 8 -1.84 5.72 -17.87
C GLY A 8 -0.82 5.63 -16.74
N LYS A 9 0.28 6.38 -16.82
CA LYS A 9 1.31 6.45 -15.77
C LYS A 9 0.72 6.96 -14.45
N LYS A 10 -0.13 8.00 -14.49
CA LYS A 10 -0.80 8.54 -13.28
C LYS A 10 -1.71 7.51 -12.61
N LYS A 11 -2.46 6.72 -13.40
CA LYS A 11 -3.31 5.62 -12.87
C LYS A 11 -2.48 4.52 -12.23
N ARG A 12 -1.36 4.11 -12.85
CA ARG A 12 -0.42 3.11 -12.30
C ARG A 12 0.19 3.57 -10.97
N LEU A 13 0.68 4.81 -10.92
CA LEU A 13 1.25 5.39 -9.68
C LEU A 13 0.22 5.49 -8.55
N SER A 14 -1.02 5.88 -8.86
CA SER A 14 -2.12 5.91 -7.88
C SER A 14 -2.42 4.51 -7.33
N LYS A 15 -2.51 3.51 -8.21
CA LYS A 15 -2.70 2.11 -7.80
C LYS A 15 -1.57 1.64 -6.88
N ALA A 16 -0.32 1.91 -7.26
CA ALA A 16 0.85 1.54 -6.47
C ALA A 16 0.89 2.24 -5.09
N ALA A 17 0.45 3.49 -5.02
CA ALA A 17 0.34 4.22 -3.75
C ALA A 17 -0.73 3.61 -2.83
N ASN A 18 -1.86 3.16 -3.38
CA ASN A 18 -2.92 2.54 -2.61
C ASN A 18 -2.54 1.13 -2.13
N THR A 19 -1.84 0.34 -2.95
CA THR A 19 -1.40 -1.01 -2.56
C THR A 19 -0.30 -1.04 -1.52
N ALA A 20 0.42 0.07 -1.33
CA ALA A 20 1.45 0.20 -0.30
C ALA A 20 0.90 0.50 1.10
N LYS A 21 -0.41 0.74 1.24
CA LYS A 21 -1.05 1.02 2.53
C LYS A 21 -1.43 -0.28 3.23
N SER A 22 -1.23 -0.32 4.54
CA SER A 22 -1.72 -1.41 5.40
C SER A 22 -3.24 -1.50 5.37
N ALA A 23 -3.77 -2.72 5.57
CA ALA A 23 -5.20 -2.90 5.64
C ALA A 23 -5.79 -2.17 6.86
N PRO A 24 -7.04 -1.68 6.78
CA PRO A 24 -7.74 -1.12 7.93
C PRO A 24 -7.84 -2.10 9.10
N ARG A 25 -7.94 -1.56 10.32
CA ARG A 25 -8.00 -2.34 11.57
C ARG A 25 -9.14 -3.36 11.58
N TRP A 26 -10.30 -3.02 11.02
CA TRP A 26 -11.46 -3.89 10.95
C TRP A 26 -11.21 -5.15 10.11
N VAL A 27 -10.37 -5.06 9.07
CA VAL A 27 -9.99 -6.24 8.25
C VAL A 27 -9.15 -7.21 9.09
N SER A 28 -8.24 -6.66 9.89
CA SER A 28 -7.43 -7.47 10.80
C SER A 28 -8.28 -8.08 11.93
N LEU A 29 -9.31 -7.38 12.43
CA LEU A 29 -10.30 -7.96 13.36
C LEU A 29 -11.04 -9.13 12.72
N LYS A 30 -11.50 -8.98 11.47
CA LYS A 30 -12.22 -10.02 10.74
C LYS A 30 -11.35 -11.26 10.48
N ALA A 31 -10.07 -11.06 10.17
CA ALA A 31 -9.15 -12.16 9.83
C ALA A 31 -8.54 -12.87 11.05
N PHE A 32 -8.18 -12.13 12.10
CA PHE A 32 -7.43 -12.67 13.24
C PHE A 32 -8.22 -12.71 14.55
N GLY A 33 -9.38 -12.06 14.64
CA GLY A 33 -10.12 -11.86 15.88
C GLY A 33 -9.56 -10.70 16.73
N MET A 34 -10.24 -10.38 17.84
CA MET A 34 -9.95 -9.20 18.66
C MET A 34 -8.52 -9.25 19.25
N ASP A 35 -8.19 -10.34 19.95
CA ASP A 35 -6.93 -10.48 20.69
C ASP A 35 -5.71 -10.47 19.78
N ARG A 36 -5.72 -11.29 18.72
CA ARG A 36 -4.56 -11.40 17.82
C ARG A 36 -4.37 -10.16 16.99
N ALA A 37 -5.44 -9.43 16.67
CA ALA A 37 -5.34 -8.24 15.86
C ALA A 37 -4.83 -6.99 16.63
N THR A 38 -4.67 -7.08 17.96
CA THR A 38 -3.91 -6.07 18.73
C THR A 38 -2.41 -6.11 18.41
N LYS A 39 -1.88 -7.30 18.09
CA LYS A 39 -0.45 -7.54 17.82
C LYS A 39 -0.16 -7.80 16.35
N LYS A 40 -1.15 -8.23 15.57
CA LYS A 40 -1.01 -8.58 14.14
C LYS A 40 -1.90 -7.69 13.27
N SER A 41 -1.32 -7.14 12.21
CA SER A 41 -2.05 -6.41 11.17
C SER A 41 -1.80 -7.04 9.81
N ILE A 42 -2.80 -7.00 8.93
CA ILE A 42 -2.59 -7.39 7.52
C ILE A 42 -1.73 -6.31 6.86
N LYS A 43 -0.46 -6.65 6.61
CA LYS A 43 0.51 -5.79 5.96
C LYS A 43 0.30 -5.80 4.44
N PRO A 44 0.65 -4.70 3.75
CA PRO A 44 0.60 -4.67 2.30
C PRO A 44 1.59 -5.68 1.71
N ARG A 45 1.23 -6.28 0.58
CA ARG A 45 2.11 -7.23 -0.15
C ARG A 45 3.42 -6.57 -0.62
N SER A 46 3.43 -5.25 -0.79
CA SER A 46 4.63 -4.48 -1.12
C SER A 46 4.68 -3.22 -0.25
N SER A 47 5.64 -3.17 0.69
CA SER A 47 5.94 -1.97 1.46
C SER A 47 6.77 -1.02 0.61
N ARG A 48 6.11 -0.19 -0.21
CA ARG A 48 6.80 0.81 -1.01
C ARG A 48 7.36 1.91 -0.10
N HIS A 49 8.66 2.17 -0.18
CA HIS A 49 9.30 3.27 0.53
C HIS A 49 9.99 4.19 -0.47
N TRP A 50 9.62 5.46 -0.43
CA TRP A 50 9.99 6.45 -1.45
C TRP A 50 11.50 6.68 -1.63
N ARG A 51 12.36 6.31 -0.66
CA ARG A 51 13.83 6.31 -0.82
C ARG A 51 14.47 4.94 -1.08
N ARG A 52 13.77 3.85 -0.76
CA ARG A 52 14.37 2.50 -0.76
C ARG A 52 13.92 1.67 -1.95
N SER A 53 12.83 2.06 -2.59
CA SER A 53 12.25 1.35 -3.72
C SER A 53 11.74 2.38 -4.71
N ASP A 54 12.49 2.58 -5.78
CA ASP A 54 12.02 3.32 -6.94
C ASP A 54 11.15 2.38 -7.79
N LEU A 55 10.00 2.90 -8.21
CA LEU A 55 9.29 2.27 -9.33
C LEU A 55 10.02 2.77 -10.56
N ASP A 56 11.09 2.08 -10.92
CA ASP A 56 11.67 2.19 -12.25
C ASP A 56 10.55 1.88 -13.24
N GLU A 57 10.21 2.86 -14.05
CA GLU A 57 9.35 2.67 -15.22
C GLU A 57 10.23 2.42 -16.43
#